data_AF-E8U925-F1
#
_entry.id   AF-E8U925-F1
#
_cell.length_a   1.000
_cell.length_b   1.000
_cell.length_c   1.000
_cell.angle_alpha   90.00
_cell.angle_beta   90.00
_cell.angle_gamma   90.00
#
_symmetry.space_group_name_H-M   'P 1'
#
loop_
_entity.id
_entity.type
_entity.pdbx_description
1 polymer ?
#
loop_
_entity_poly.entity_id
_entity_poly.type
_entity_poly.pdbx_seq_one_letter_code
_entity_poly.pdbx_strand_id
1 'polypeptide(L)'
;MSDPTSHTNAGDQAALQARAQYTQDEWFKIMNGPGRAGVMVIAAGPSGITGVLAEMQEVALSLQEGTRGLDAPPLLRAMRDALTNTSPEEVKALRDAQPHERARNTEDLKAQARDGLRQAAWLVSAKSSPEDAAAYKQLIVTTAERVAAAAKEGGFLGIGGVQVSEGEKAAIEDIRHLLGLSGSADAGVPGA
;
A
#
# COMPACT_ATOMS: atom_id res chain seq x y z
N MET A 1 -1.18 -6.49 45.31
CA MET A 1 -0.23 -6.09 44.26
C MET A 1 -0.31 -7.16 43.19
N SER A 2 -1.06 -6.92 42.12
CA SER A 2 -1.14 -7.84 40.99
C SER A 2 -0.12 -7.37 39.95
N ASP A 3 0.75 -8.28 39.53
CA ASP A 3 1.80 -8.06 38.55
C ASP A 3 1.15 -7.82 37.16
N PRO A 4 1.36 -6.66 36.49
CA PRO A 4 0.81 -6.41 35.17
C PRO A 4 1.76 -6.99 34.12
N THR A 5 1.89 -8.32 34.09
CA THR A 5 2.52 -8.96 32.93
C THR A 5 1.55 -8.83 31.76
N SER A 6 1.78 -7.82 30.91
CA SER A 6 1.19 -7.73 29.59
C SER A 6 1.38 -9.06 28.88
N HIS A 7 0.33 -9.87 28.79
CA HIS A 7 0.34 -11.07 27.98
C HIS A 7 0.22 -10.66 26.52
N THR A 8 1.33 -10.17 25.94
CA THR A 8 1.46 -10.03 24.49
C THR A 8 1.25 -11.41 23.89
N ASN A 9 0.12 -11.60 23.21
CA ASN A 9 -0.25 -12.91 22.66
C ASN A 9 0.70 -13.29 21.51
N ALA A 10 0.68 -14.56 21.08
CA ALA A 10 1.58 -15.06 20.04
C ALA A 10 1.47 -14.28 18.71
N GLY A 11 0.28 -13.79 18.36
CA GLY A 11 0.06 -12.98 17.16
C GLY A 11 0.70 -11.58 17.28
N ASP A 12 0.62 -10.96 18.45
CA ASP A 12 1.24 -9.67 18.71
C ASP A 12 2.76 -9.78 18.76
N GLN A 13 3.30 -10.87 19.32
CA GLN A 13 4.73 -11.17 19.25
C GLN A 13 5.19 -11.38 17.80
N ALA A 14 4.44 -12.14 16.99
CA ALA A 14 4.77 -12.33 15.58
C ALA A 14 4.77 -11.01 14.80
N ALA A 15 3.81 -10.11 15.06
CA ALA A 15 3.78 -8.78 14.46
C ALA A 15 5.00 -7.92 14.84
N LEU A 16 5.39 -7.93 16.13
CA LEU A 16 6.60 -7.23 16.59
C LEU A 16 7.86 -7.79 15.91
N GLN A 17 7.96 -9.11 15.73
CA GLN A 17 9.07 -9.74 15.02
C GLN A 17 9.07 -9.39 13.53
N ALA A 18 7.91 -9.38 12.88
CA ALA A 18 7.77 -8.95 11.48
C ALA A 18 8.25 -7.51 11.29
N ARG A 19 7.87 -6.60 12.20
CA ARG A 19 8.37 -5.22 12.19
C ARG A 19 9.88 -5.13 12.41
N ALA A 20 10.42 -5.91 13.34
CA ALA A 20 11.84 -5.88 13.73
C ALA A 20 12.79 -6.31 12.61
N GLN A 21 12.30 -6.99 11.58
CA GLN A 21 13.08 -7.32 10.37
C GLN A 21 13.54 -6.08 9.60
N TYR A 22 12.90 -4.92 9.79
CA TYR A 22 13.13 -3.73 8.99
C TYR A 22 13.79 -2.60 9.76
N THR A 23 14.70 -1.88 9.09
CA THR A 23 15.16 -0.57 9.57
C THR A 23 14.01 0.44 9.56
N GLN A 24 14.20 1.60 10.19
CA GLN A 24 13.20 2.67 10.16
C GLN A 24 12.89 3.13 8.73
N ASP A 25 13.93 3.27 7.89
CA ASP A 25 13.78 3.71 6.50
C ASP A 25 13.10 2.67 5.61
N GLU A 26 13.40 1.38 5.80
CA GLU A 26 12.74 0.29 5.10
C GLU A 26 11.27 0.20 5.51
N TRP A 27 10.99 0.28 6.82
CA TRP A 27 9.64 0.27 7.33
C TRP A 27 8.80 1.41 6.77
N PHE A 28 9.37 2.62 6.71
CA PHE A 28 8.69 3.75 6.11
C PHE A 28 8.32 3.47 4.64
N LYS A 29 9.24 2.91 3.85
CA LYS A 29 8.95 2.54 2.45
C LYS A 29 7.81 1.52 2.36
N ILE A 30 7.81 0.51 3.23
CA ILE A 30 6.77 -0.53 3.30
C ILE A 30 5.41 0.07 3.65
N MET A 31 5.35 0.94 4.67
CA MET A 31 4.12 1.62 5.07
C MET A 31 3.55 2.51 3.94
N ASN A 32 4.42 3.10 3.12
CA ASN A 32 4.01 3.97 2.02
C ASN A 32 3.65 3.22 0.72
N GLY A 33 4.06 1.95 0.56
CA GLY A 33 3.85 1.18 -0.66
C GLY A 33 2.39 1.15 -1.16
N PRO A 34 1.39 0.83 -0.31
CA PRO A 34 -0.02 0.89 -0.72
C PRO A 34 -0.45 2.28 -1.22
N GLY A 35 -0.01 3.34 -0.56
CA GLY A 35 -0.29 4.72 -0.99
C GLY A 35 0.34 5.07 -2.34
N ARG A 36 1.53 4.54 -2.65
CA ARG A 36 2.20 4.73 -3.95
C ARG A 36 1.37 4.13 -5.10
N ALA A 37 0.72 2.98 -4.87
CA ALA A 37 -0.19 2.39 -5.84
C ALA A 37 -1.41 3.28 -6.10
N GLY A 38 -1.99 3.87 -5.05
CA GLY A 38 -3.04 4.88 -5.19
C GLY A 38 -2.61 6.08 -6.04
N VAL A 39 -1.40 6.61 -5.81
CA VAL A 39 -0.84 7.72 -6.61
C VAL A 39 -0.71 7.35 -8.10
N MET A 40 -0.28 6.12 -8.42
CA MET A 40 -0.19 5.66 -9.81
C MET A 40 -1.56 5.66 -10.50
N VAL A 41 -2.61 5.22 -9.80
CA VAL A 41 -3.99 5.22 -10.32
C VAL A 41 -4.50 6.65 -10.52
N ILE A 42 -4.38 7.51 -9.50
CA ILE A 42 -4.84 8.92 -9.55
C ILE A 42 -4.16 9.67 -10.70
N ALA A 43 -2.86 9.47 -10.88
CA ALA A 43 -2.11 10.14 -11.93
C ALA A 43 -2.45 9.62 -13.34
N ALA A 44 -3.04 8.43 -13.45
CA ALA A 44 -3.49 7.84 -14.71
C ALA A 44 -4.94 8.21 -15.09
N GLY A 45 -5.74 8.70 -14.13
CA GLY A 45 -7.13 9.09 -14.34
C GLY A 45 -7.30 10.44 -15.06
N PRO A 46 -8.42 10.64 -15.79
CA PRO A 46 -8.69 11.84 -16.59
C PRO A 46 -8.88 13.13 -15.77
N SER A 47 -9.27 13.01 -14.50
CA SER A 47 -9.50 14.16 -13.61
C SER A 47 -8.23 14.73 -13.00
N GLY A 48 -7.09 14.02 -13.06
CA GLY A 48 -5.85 14.47 -12.42
C GLY A 48 -6.03 14.87 -10.94
N ILE A 49 -5.09 15.64 -10.40
CA ILE A 49 -4.85 15.92 -8.97
C ILE A 49 -6.04 16.63 -8.24
N THR A 50 -7.13 16.97 -8.91
CA THR A 50 -8.28 17.66 -8.31
C THR A 50 -9.33 16.66 -7.81
N GLY A 51 -9.20 16.21 -6.57
CA GLY A 51 -10.25 15.48 -5.86
C GLY A 51 -9.74 14.55 -4.74
N VAL A 52 -8.58 13.92 -4.94
CA VAL A 52 -8.19 12.74 -4.13
C VAL A 52 -7.36 13.07 -2.88
N LEU A 53 -6.79 14.28 -2.76
CA LEU A 53 -6.02 14.64 -1.55
C LEU A 53 -6.87 14.72 -0.28
N ALA A 54 -8.19 14.94 -0.40
CA ALA A 54 -9.11 14.91 0.74
C ALA A 54 -9.51 13.49 1.17
N GLU A 55 -9.38 12.50 0.28
CA GLU A 55 -9.86 11.13 0.50
C GLU A 55 -8.79 10.16 1.03
N MET A 56 -7.54 10.60 1.20
CA MET A 56 -6.49 9.74 1.78
C MET A 56 -6.78 9.32 3.24
N GLN A 57 -7.63 10.07 3.95
CA GLN A 57 -8.16 9.65 5.26
C GLN A 57 -9.15 8.48 5.14
N GLU A 58 -10.02 8.47 4.13
CA GLU A 58 -10.96 7.38 3.92
C GLU A 58 -10.26 6.11 3.41
N VAL A 59 -9.21 6.25 2.59
CA VAL A 59 -8.36 5.09 2.22
C VAL A 59 -7.71 4.49 3.47
N ALA A 60 -7.24 5.30 4.42
CA ALA A 60 -6.69 4.83 5.69
C ALA A 60 -7.73 4.13 6.58
N LEU A 61 -8.96 4.65 6.65
CA LEU A 61 -10.10 4.02 7.34
C LEU A 61 -10.52 2.70 6.67
N SER A 62 -10.52 2.65 5.33
CA SER A 62 -10.83 1.42 4.59
C SER A 62 -9.76 0.35 4.81
N LEU A 63 -8.49 0.73 4.99
CA LEU A 63 -7.40 -0.19 5.33
C LEU A 63 -7.60 -0.77 6.74
N GLN A 64 -8.11 0.02 7.69
CA GLN A 64 -8.55 -0.45 9.00
C GLN A 64 -9.71 -1.45 8.90
N GLU A 65 -10.67 -1.24 8.00
CA GLU A 65 -11.81 -2.16 7.83
C GLU A 65 -11.44 -3.43 7.04
N GLY A 66 -10.54 -3.31 6.06
CA GLY A 66 -10.02 -4.44 5.27
C GLY A 66 -9.04 -5.35 6.02
N THR A 67 -8.56 -4.91 7.20
CA THR A 67 -7.70 -5.69 8.10
C THR A 67 -8.46 -6.27 9.31
N ARG A 68 -9.80 -6.23 9.28
CA ARG A 68 -10.63 -6.99 10.25
C ARG A 68 -10.57 -8.49 9.95
N GLY A 69 -9.51 -9.10 10.46
CA GLY A 69 -9.36 -10.56 10.56
C GLY A 69 -8.28 -10.86 11.58
N LEU A 70 -8.58 -11.73 12.55
CA LEU A 70 -7.58 -12.21 13.52
C LEU A 70 -6.48 -13.05 12.84
N ASP A 71 -6.71 -13.46 11.59
CA ASP A 71 -5.85 -14.33 10.78
C ASP A 71 -4.95 -13.57 9.78
N ALA A 72 -4.83 -12.24 9.90
CA ALA A 72 -3.93 -11.48 9.03
C ALA A 72 -2.46 -11.91 9.27
N PRO A 73 -1.65 -12.05 8.20
CA PRO A 73 -0.24 -12.36 8.33
C PRO A 73 0.50 -11.35 9.22
N PRO A 74 1.57 -11.78 9.92
CA PRO A 74 2.27 -10.96 10.92
C PRO A 74 2.63 -9.56 10.44
N LEU A 75 3.06 -9.40 9.19
CA LEU A 75 3.40 -8.08 8.62
C LEU A 75 2.19 -7.14 8.56
N LEU A 76 1.06 -7.61 8.05
CA LEU A 76 -0.15 -6.79 7.92
C LEU A 76 -0.71 -6.38 9.28
N ARG A 77 -0.60 -7.27 10.27
CA ARG A 77 -0.93 -6.95 11.66
C ARG A 77 -0.02 -5.84 12.20
N ALA A 78 1.30 -5.94 11.97
CA ALA A 78 2.25 -4.91 12.37
C ALA A 78 1.97 -3.55 11.71
N MET A 79 1.61 -3.55 10.42
CA MET A 79 1.22 -2.33 9.69
C MET A 79 -0.04 -1.70 10.29
N ARG A 80 -1.08 -2.49 10.56
CA ARG A 80 -2.33 -2.03 11.20
C ARG A 80 -2.06 -1.43 12.58
N ASP A 81 -1.26 -2.11 13.38
CA ASP A 81 -0.93 -1.65 14.73
C ASP A 81 -0.11 -0.34 14.66
N ALA A 82 0.80 -0.20 13.70
CA ALA A 82 1.50 1.06 13.46
C ALA A 82 0.55 2.18 13.04
N LEU A 83 -0.40 1.95 12.13
CA LEU A 83 -1.39 2.96 11.72
C LEU A 83 -2.28 3.42 12.87
N THR A 84 -2.55 2.55 13.84
CA THR A 84 -3.43 2.85 14.97
C THR A 84 -2.70 3.55 16.11
N ASN A 85 -1.40 3.25 16.29
CA ASN A 85 -0.63 3.70 17.45
C ASN A 85 0.44 4.77 17.12
N THR A 86 0.63 5.12 15.85
CA THR A 86 1.56 6.19 15.46
C THR A 86 0.84 7.54 15.48
N SER A 87 1.40 8.50 16.21
CA SER A 87 0.85 9.86 16.27
C SER A 87 1.07 10.65 14.98
N PRO A 88 0.22 11.64 14.66
CA PRO A 88 0.44 12.54 13.51
C PRO A 88 1.81 13.22 13.51
N GLU A 89 2.35 13.53 14.69
CA GLU A 89 3.65 14.15 14.91
C GLU A 89 4.79 13.20 14.52
N GLU A 90 4.68 11.93 14.87
CA GLU A 90 5.64 10.89 14.46
C GLU A 90 5.61 10.65 12.96
N VAL A 91 4.41 10.60 12.35
CA VAL A 91 4.26 10.53 10.89
C VAL A 91 4.93 11.73 10.22
N LYS A 92 4.72 12.93 10.75
CA LYS A 92 5.33 14.16 10.26
C LYS A 92 6.86 14.09 10.35
N ALA A 93 7.40 13.70 11.50
CA ALA A 93 8.84 13.61 11.71
C ALA A 93 9.52 12.60 10.76
N LEU A 94 8.89 11.43 10.55
CA LEU A 94 9.38 10.41 9.62
C LEU A 94 9.40 10.92 8.17
N ARG A 95 8.38 11.67 7.77
CA ARG A 95 8.33 12.29 6.45
C ARG A 95 9.42 13.36 6.32
N ASP A 96 9.56 14.25 7.29
CA ASP A 96 10.52 15.34 7.22
C ASP A 96 11.98 14.83 7.27
N ALA A 97 12.23 13.63 7.83
CA ALA A 97 13.53 12.96 7.85
C ALA A 97 13.92 12.29 6.51
N GLN A 98 12.96 12.06 5.61
CA GLN A 98 13.24 11.45 4.32
C GLN A 98 13.69 12.51 3.31
N PRO A 99 14.74 12.25 2.50
CA PRO A 99 15.05 13.10 1.37
C PRO A 99 13.89 13.05 0.38
N HIS A 100 13.06 14.09 0.39
CA HIS A 100 11.93 14.22 -0.50
C HIS A 100 12.26 15.18 -1.64
N GLU A 101 12.49 14.62 -2.83
CA GLU A 101 12.40 15.41 -4.05
C GLU A 101 10.92 15.68 -4.33
N ARG A 102 10.53 16.95 -4.32
CA ARG A 102 9.18 17.34 -4.74
C ARG A 102 9.04 16.98 -6.22
N ALA A 103 8.04 16.16 -6.53
CA ALA A 103 7.68 15.86 -7.91
C ALA A 103 7.44 17.18 -8.67
N ARG A 104 8.11 17.33 -9.81
CA ARG A 104 8.06 18.56 -10.62
C ARG A 104 6.84 18.64 -11.54
N ASN A 105 6.27 17.48 -11.85
CA ASN A 105 5.09 17.33 -12.70
C ASN A 105 4.46 15.94 -12.44
N THR A 106 3.34 15.65 -13.10
CA THR A 106 2.61 14.39 -12.97
C THR A 106 3.45 13.17 -13.40
N GLU A 107 4.34 13.31 -14.38
CA GLU A 107 5.18 12.21 -14.86
C GLU A 107 6.25 11.84 -13.83
N ASP A 108 6.90 12.84 -13.24
CA ASP A 108 7.85 12.68 -12.13
C ASP A 108 7.15 12.03 -10.92
N LEU A 109 5.91 12.45 -10.62
CA LEU A 109 5.12 11.85 -9.55
C LEU A 109 4.82 10.36 -9.82
N LYS A 110 4.47 10.00 -11.06
CA LYS A 110 4.25 8.59 -11.47
C LYS A 110 5.52 7.77 -11.34
N ALA A 111 6.65 8.28 -11.83
CA ALA A 111 7.94 7.59 -11.76
C ALA A 111 8.34 7.32 -10.30
N GLN A 112 8.26 8.35 -9.44
CA GLN A 112 8.55 8.21 -8.01
C GLN A 112 7.58 7.23 -7.31
N ALA A 113 6.31 7.24 -7.69
CA ALA A 113 5.32 6.30 -7.17
C ALA A 113 5.67 4.86 -7.56
N ARG A 114 5.98 4.63 -8.84
CA ARG A 114 6.40 3.34 -9.38
C ARG A 114 7.64 2.79 -8.68
N ASP A 115 8.68 3.62 -8.54
CA ASP A 115 9.92 3.21 -7.89
C ASP A 115 9.73 2.93 -6.40
N GLY A 116 8.98 3.77 -5.70
CA GLY A 116 8.65 3.55 -4.30
C GLY A 116 7.89 2.24 -4.09
N LEU A 117 6.92 1.95 -4.97
CA LEU A 117 6.16 0.70 -4.94
C LEU A 117 7.06 -0.52 -5.17
N ARG A 118 7.93 -0.47 -6.18
CA ARG A 118 8.87 -1.54 -6.51
C ARG A 118 9.84 -1.82 -5.35
N GLN A 119 10.38 -0.77 -4.73
CA GLN A 119 11.27 -0.89 -3.58
C GLN A 119 10.56 -1.55 -2.39
N ALA A 120 9.34 -1.11 -2.09
CA ALA A 120 8.56 -1.66 -0.97
C ALA A 120 8.23 -3.15 -1.20
N ALA A 121 7.76 -3.51 -2.40
CA ALA A 121 7.47 -4.91 -2.74
C ALA A 121 8.71 -5.80 -2.70
N TRP A 122 9.85 -5.29 -3.16
CA TRP A 122 11.14 -6.00 -3.08
C TRP A 122 11.58 -6.21 -1.63
N LEU A 123 11.50 -5.18 -0.77
CA LEU A 123 11.86 -5.27 0.64
C LEU A 123 11.04 -6.35 1.37
N VAL A 124 9.73 -6.37 1.16
CA VAL A 124 8.86 -7.39 1.77
C VAL A 124 9.20 -8.78 1.24
N SER A 125 9.34 -8.93 -0.08
CA SER A 125 9.66 -10.23 -0.70
C SER A 125 11.03 -10.77 -0.27
N ALA A 126 12.00 -9.90 0.00
CA ALA A 126 13.35 -10.29 0.37
C ALA A 126 13.52 -10.65 1.85
N LYS A 127 12.68 -10.10 2.73
CA LYS A 127 12.89 -10.17 4.19
C LYS A 127 11.80 -10.93 4.92
N SER A 128 10.58 -11.00 4.40
CA SER A 128 9.44 -11.64 5.06
C SER A 128 9.11 -13.02 4.51
N SER A 129 8.17 -13.69 5.19
CA SER A 129 7.63 -14.96 4.73
C SER A 129 6.94 -14.82 3.36
N PRO A 130 6.84 -15.91 2.57
CA PRO A 130 6.07 -15.90 1.32
C PRO A 130 4.60 -15.51 1.52
N GLU A 131 4.03 -15.86 2.68
CA GLU A 131 2.67 -15.50 3.07
C GLU A 131 2.52 -13.99 3.29
N ASP A 132 3.42 -13.38 4.06
CA ASP A 132 3.44 -11.92 4.27
C ASP A 132 3.64 -11.17 2.94
N ALA A 133 4.54 -11.67 2.08
CA ALA A 133 4.80 -11.07 0.78
C ALA A 133 3.57 -11.15 -0.14
N ALA A 134 2.88 -12.29 -0.19
CA ALA A 134 1.65 -12.43 -0.96
C ALA A 134 0.54 -11.51 -0.44
N ALA A 135 0.35 -11.44 0.88
CA ALA A 135 -0.66 -10.60 1.49
C ALA A 135 -0.37 -9.09 1.31
N TYR A 136 0.90 -8.69 1.39
CA TYR A 136 1.31 -7.31 1.13
C TYR A 136 1.07 -6.89 -0.33
N LYS A 137 1.39 -7.77 -1.30
CA LYS A 137 1.08 -7.53 -2.71
C LYS A 137 -0.43 -7.42 -2.96
N GLN A 138 -1.23 -8.27 -2.32
CA GLN A 138 -2.68 -8.19 -2.41
C GLN A 138 -3.24 -6.90 -1.80
N LEU A 139 -2.70 -6.45 -0.67
CA LEU A 139 -3.04 -5.17 -0.04
C LEU A 139 -2.79 -3.99 -1.00
N ILE A 140 -1.65 -3.98 -1.68
CA ILE A 140 -1.31 -2.98 -2.69
C ILE A 140 -2.35 -2.95 -3.82
N VAL A 141 -2.66 -4.11 -4.43
CA VAL A 141 -3.63 -4.20 -5.53
C VAL A 141 -5.01 -3.75 -5.07
N THR A 142 -5.44 -4.20 -3.89
CA THR A 142 -6.74 -3.83 -3.30
C THR A 142 -6.83 -2.32 -3.06
N THR A 143 -5.72 -1.69 -2.62
CA THR A 143 -5.66 -0.23 -2.43
C THR A 143 -5.83 0.50 -3.76
N ALA A 144 -5.15 0.05 -4.82
CA ALA A 144 -5.28 0.64 -6.16
C ALA A 144 -6.72 0.52 -6.71
N GLU A 145 -7.33 -0.66 -6.58
CA GLU A 145 -8.71 -0.91 -6.99
C GLU A 145 -9.72 -0.03 -6.23
N ARG A 146 -9.53 0.14 -4.92
CA ARG A 146 -10.37 1.02 -4.09
C ARG A 146 -10.25 2.49 -4.48
N VAL A 147 -9.03 2.95 -4.75
CA VAL A 147 -8.81 4.33 -5.20
C VAL A 147 -9.50 4.58 -6.55
N ALA A 148 -9.39 3.63 -7.49
CA ALA A 148 -10.11 3.72 -8.76
C ALA A 148 -11.64 3.69 -8.58
N ALA A 149 -12.15 2.91 -7.62
CA ALA A 149 -13.57 2.83 -7.32
C ALA A 149 -14.10 4.11 -6.65
N ALA A 150 -13.34 4.73 -5.73
CA ALA A 150 -13.73 5.98 -5.08
C ALA A 150 -13.90 7.13 -6.09
N ALA A 151 -13.02 7.21 -7.09
CA ALA A 151 -13.12 8.20 -8.17
C ALA A 151 -14.44 8.10 -8.98
N LYS A 152 -15.08 6.92 -9.00
CA LYS A 152 -16.40 6.71 -9.63
C LYS A 152 -17.54 7.34 -8.83
N GLU A 153 -17.44 7.31 -7.50
CA GLU A 153 -18.48 7.77 -6.58
C GLU A 153 -18.38 9.29 -6.32
N GLY A 154 -17.19 9.86 -6.42
CA GLY A 154 -16.88 11.28 -6.18
C GLY A 154 -16.96 12.23 -7.39
N GLY A 155 -17.70 11.89 -8.45
CA GLY A 155 -17.89 12.79 -9.60
C GLY A 155 -18.35 14.19 -9.15
N PHE A 156 -17.66 15.24 -9.59
CA PHE A 156 -17.65 16.65 -9.13
C PHE A 156 -18.98 17.32 -8.71
N LEU A 157 -20.16 16.73 -8.96
CA LEU A 157 -21.47 17.26 -8.57
C LEU A 157 -22.54 16.18 -8.26
N GLY A 158 -22.16 14.95 -7.88
CA GLY A 158 -23.14 13.86 -7.68
C GLY A 158 -23.78 13.37 -8.99
N ILE A 159 -23.21 13.75 -10.13
CA ILE A 159 -23.49 13.15 -11.43
C ILE A 159 -22.48 12.03 -11.58
N GLY A 160 -22.95 10.80 -11.44
CA GLY A 160 -22.14 9.58 -11.35
C GLY A 160 -20.94 9.56 -12.29
N GLY A 161 -19.77 9.32 -11.71
CA GLY A 161 -18.51 9.24 -12.44
C GLY A 161 -18.53 8.11 -13.47
N VAL A 162 -17.75 8.31 -14.54
CA VAL A 162 -17.47 7.29 -15.55
C VAL A 162 -16.95 6.03 -14.84
N GLN A 163 -17.37 4.85 -15.33
CA GLN A 163 -16.76 3.56 -14.97
C GLN A 163 -15.23 3.69 -14.95
N VAL A 164 -14.51 2.98 -14.05
CA VAL A 164 -13.03 3.01 -13.96
C VAL A 164 -12.42 3.17 -15.35
N SER A 165 -11.71 4.27 -15.55
CA SER A 165 -11.25 4.70 -16.86
C SER A 165 -10.22 3.71 -17.43
N GLU A 166 -10.03 3.70 -18.75
CA GLU A 166 -9.01 2.85 -19.37
C GLU A 166 -7.60 3.16 -18.84
N GLY A 167 -7.31 4.42 -18.48
CA GLY A 167 -6.05 4.82 -17.85
C GLY A 167 -5.86 4.21 -16.45
N GLU A 168 -6.91 4.23 -15.61
CA GLU A 168 -6.88 3.62 -14.28
C GLU A 168 -6.78 2.09 -14.37
N LYS A 169 -7.51 1.44 -15.30
CA LYS A 169 -7.37 0.00 -15.56
C LYS A 169 -5.95 -0.37 -15.95
N ALA A 170 -5.36 0.38 -16.88
CA ALA A 170 -3.98 0.16 -17.31
C ALA A 170 -2.98 0.35 -16.15
N ALA A 171 -3.20 1.34 -15.28
CA ALA A 171 -2.35 1.54 -14.10
C ALA A 171 -2.44 0.39 -13.10
N ILE A 172 -3.63 -0.15 -12.86
CA ILE A 172 -3.82 -1.33 -11.99
C ILE A 172 -3.10 -2.54 -12.58
N GLU A 173 -3.16 -2.75 -13.90
CA GLU A 173 -2.44 -3.87 -14.53
C GLU A 173 -0.92 -3.69 -14.47
N ASP A 174 -0.42 -2.48 -14.66
CA ASP A 174 1.00 -2.16 -14.48
C ASP A 174 1.46 -2.40 -13.03
N ILE A 175 0.63 -2.08 -12.04
CA ILE A 175 0.86 -2.45 -10.64
C ILE A 175 0.95 -3.97 -10.49
N ARG A 176 0.00 -4.75 -11.03
CA ARG A 176 0.05 -6.22 -10.96
C ARG A 176 1.32 -6.78 -11.61
N HIS A 177 1.73 -6.23 -12.75
CA HIS A 177 2.97 -6.62 -13.43
C HIS A 177 4.20 -6.32 -12.56
N LEU A 178 4.29 -5.13 -11.96
CA LEU A 178 5.38 -4.75 -11.05
C LEU A 178 5.49 -5.68 -9.83
N LEU A 179 4.37 -6.21 -9.35
CA LEU A 179 4.33 -7.14 -8.22
C LEU A 179 4.57 -8.60 -8.63
N GLY A 180 4.66 -8.89 -9.93
CA GLY A 180 4.76 -10.24 -10.48
C GLY A 180 3.48 -11.06 -10.28
N LEU A 181 2.31 -10.40 -10.31
CA LEU A 181 0.99 -11.03 -10.16
C LEU A 181 0.28 -11.27 -11.50
N SER A 182 0.78 -10.70 -12.59
CA SER A 182 0.30 -11.03 -13.94
C SER A 182 0.68 -12.49 -14.23
N GLY A 183 -0.34 -13.32 -14.47
CA GLY A 183 -0.22 -14.78 -14.53
C GLY A 183 0.92 -15.25 -15.42
N SER A 184 1.59 -16.33 -14.98
CA SER A 184 2.59 -17.07 -15.74
C SER A 184 2.08 -17.43 -17.12
N ALA A 185 2.49 -16.66 -18.12
CA ALA A 185 2.50 -17.05 -19.51
C ALA A 185 3.95 -17.09 -20.02
N ASP A 186 4.86 -17.74 -19.27
CA ASP A 186 6.09 -18.32 -19.84
C ASP A 186 6.74 -19.40 -18.95
N ALA A 187 5.91 -20.26 -18.34
CA ALA A 187 6.39 -21.49 -17.71
C ALA A 187 5.71 -22.68 -18.39
N GLY A 188 6.18 -23.03 -19.59
CA GLY A 188 5.66 -24.21 -20.27
C GLY A 188 6.05 -24.39 -21.73
N VAL A 189 7.33 -24.66 -22.01
CA VAL A 189 7.65 -25.81 -22.87
C VAL A 189 8.78 -26.61 -22.23
N PRO A 190 8.48 -27.76 -21.60
CA PRO A 190 9.44 -28.82 -21.40
C PRO A 190 9.47 -29.74 -22.62
N GLY A 191 10.66 -29.95 -23.20
CA GLY A 191 11.04 -31.16 -23.91
C GLY A 191 10.65 -31.30 -25.39
N ALA A 192 11.63 -31.11 -26.26
CA ALA A 192 12.12 -32.12 -27.21
C ALA A 192 13.53 -31.76 -27.66
#